data_AF-A0A522YPB4-F1
#
_entry.id   AF-A0A522YPB4-F1
#
_cell.length_a   1.000
_cell.length_b   1.000
_cell.length_c   1.000
_cell.angle_alpha   90.00
_cell.angle_beta   90.00
_cell.angle_gamma   90.00
#
_symmetry.space_group_name_H-M   'P 1'
#
loop_
_entity.id
_entity.type
_entity.pdbx_description
1 polymer ?
#
loop_
_entity_poly.entity_id
_entity_poly.type
_entity_poly.pdbx_seq_one_letter_code
_entity_poly.pdbx_strand_id
1 'polypeptide(L)'
;SPVVFPRLQACNLCQSDPGDVLRCGEACPTGALKLVKKEPEAVQEHVAMGTAVVDKNLCFSYTTACCGVCIRACPFPGKALKAGMHETPVVDPAFCVGCGLCERVCVRYPQAITIKAGTRVVA
;
A
#
# COMPACT_ATOMS: atom_id res chain seq x y z
N SER A 1 -17.85 8.67 -1.35
CA SER A 1 -16.86 7.65 -0.95
C SER A 1 -15.48 8.26 -0.91
N PRO A 2 -14.72 8.08 0.18
CA PRO A 2 -13.32 8.53 0.22
C PRO A 2 -12.49 7.76 -0.81
N VAL A 3 -11.61 8.47 -1.53
CA VAL A 3 -10.72 7.89 -2.54
C VAL A 3 -9.30 8.39 -2.31
N VAL A 4 -8.32 7.51 -2.57
CA VAL A 4 -6.90 7.84 -2.52
C VAL A 4 -6.38 7.81 -3.96
N PHE A 5 -5.62 8.83 -4.35
CA PHE A 5 -4.91 8.86 -5.63
C PHE A 5 -3.42 8.66 -5.35
N PRO A 6 -2.90 7.41 -5.39
CA PRO A 6 -1.57 7.10 -4.86
C PRO A 6 -0.44 7.97 -5.43
N ARG A 7 -0.51 8.34 -6.72
CA ARG A 7 0.50 9.21 -7.34
C ARG A 7 0.54 10.61 -6.79
N LEU A 8 -0.61 11.18 -6.43
CA LEU A 8 -0.70 12.52 -5.90
C LEU A 8 -0.44 12.49 -4.38
N GLN A 9 -1.20 11.66 -3.68
CA GLN A 9 -1.09 11.44 -2.25
C GLN A 9 -1.49 10.02 -1.90
N ALA A 10 -0.50 9.19 -1.57
CA ALA A 10 -0.72 7.87 -1.00
C ALA A 10 -1.12 7.95 0.48
N CYS A 11 -1.77 6.91 0.97
CA CYS A 11 -2.08 6.78 2.39
C CYS A 11 -0.82 6.32 3.14
N ASN A 12 -0.32 7.14 4.06
CA ASN A 12 0.83 6.81 4.91
C ASN A 12 0.43 5.94 6.13
N LEU A 13 -0.83 5.50 6.21
CA LEU A 13 -1.40 4.76 7.34
C LEU A 13 -1.16 5.46 8.70
N CYS A 14 -1.05 6.79 8.68
CA CYS A 14 -0.77 7.61 9.86
C CYS A 14 0.48 7.20 10.66
N GLN A 15 1.46 6.55 10.04
CA GLN A 15 2.66 6.03 10.71
C GLN A 15 3.50 7.11 11.40
N SER A 16 3.50 8.33 10.85
CA SER A 16 4.26 9.46 11.40
C SER A 16 3.39 10.41 12.21
N ASP A 17 2.09 10.12 12.34
CA ASP A 17 1.14 11.00 12.99
C ASP A 17 0.96 10.60 14.46
N PRO A 18 0.67 11.55 15.38
CA PRO A 18 0.39 11.24 16.77
C PRO A 18 -0.93 10.46 16.95
N GLY A 19 -1.12 9.85 18.13
CA GLY A 19 -2.31 9.08 18.51
C GLY A 19 -2.23 7.59 18.15
N ASP A 20 -3.25 6.83 18.56
CA ASP A 20 -3.24 5.35 18.49
C ASP A 20 -4.05 4.77 17.33
N VAL A 21 -4.86 5.61 16.65
CA VAL A 21 -5.78 5.20 15.59
C VAL A 21 -5.59 5.99 14.29
N LEU A 22 -6.13 5.49 13.19
CA LEU A 22 -6.13 6.20 11.91
C LEU A 22 -6.98 7.48 11.99
N ARG A 23 -6.35 8.64 11.76
CA ARG A 23 -6.98 9.97 11.92
C ARG A 23 -8.22 10.18 11.06
N CYS A 24 -8.29 9.54 9.90
CA CYS A 24 -9.46 9.65 9.03
C CYS A 24 -10.72 9.01 9.65
N GLY A 25 -10.57 7.99 10.50
CA GLY A 25 -11.67 7.42 11.27
C GLY A 25 -12.13 8.38 12.38
N GLU A 26 -11.21 9.01 13.11
CA GLU A 26 -11.53 10.00 14.16
C GLU A 26 -12.23 11.24 13.60
N ALA A 27 -11.79 11.69 12.43
CA ALA A 27 -12.35 12.86 11.77
C ALA A 27 -13.68 12.59 11.04
N CYS A 28 -14.15 11.33 10.97
CA CYS A 28 -15.33 10.97 10.19
C CYS A 28 -16.62 11.20 11.00
N PRO A 29 -17.42 12.24 10.70
CA PRO A 29 -18.63 12.53 11.48
C PRO A 29 -19.76 11.52 11.24
N THR A 30 -19.76 10.84 10.09
CA THR A 30 -20.81 9.90 9.70
C THR A 30 -20.56 8.47 10.17
N GLY A 31 -19.36 8.17 10.68
CA GLY A 31 -18.95 6.80 11.01
C GLY A 31 -18.74 5.89 9.78
N ALA A 32 -18.69 6.44 8.57
CA ALA A 32 -18.43 5.67 7.35
C ALA A 32 -17.02 5.06 7.33
N LEU A 33 -16.06 5.70 8.00
CA LEU A 33 -14.73 5.16 8.27
C LEU A 33 -14.67 4.65 9.70
N LYS A 34 -14.36 3.36 9.88
CA LYS A 34 -14.20 2.74 11.20
C LYS A 34 -12.96 3.31 11.90
N LEU A 35 -13.00 3.34 13.23
CA LEU A 35 -11.81 3.56 14.05
C LEU A 35 -10.95 2.31 14.02
N VAL A 36 -9.79 2.42 13.39
CA VAL A 36 -8.81 1.33 13.28
C VAL A 36 -7.54 1.76 13.98
N LYS A 37 -7.03 0.91 14.87
CA LYS A 37 -5.77 1.17 15.54
C LYS A 37 -4.58 1.03 14.59
N LYS A 38 -3.46 1.70 14.89
CA LYS A 38 -2.29 1.77 14.01
C LYS A 38 -1.43 0.50 14.02
N GLU A 39 -1.71 -0.50 14.86
CA GLU A 39 -0.91 -1.72 14.87
C GLU A 39 -1.03 -2.43 13.51
N PRO A 40 0.07 -2.99 12.97
CA PRO A 40 0.08 -3.60 11.64
C PRO A 40 -1.02 -4.65 11.44
N GLU A 41 -1.25 -5.47 12.46
CA GLU A 41 -2.26 -6.54 12.45
C GLU A 41 -3.67 -5.95 12.30
N ALA A 42 -4.02 -4.95 13.12
CA ALA A 42 -5.31 -4.27 13.07
C ALA A 42 -5.54 -3.57 11.72
N VAL A 43 -4.52 -2.93 11.17
CA VAL A 43 -4.60 -2.29 9.86
C VAL A 43 -4.82 -3.33 8.75
N GLN A 44 -4.09 -4.45 8.77
CA GLN A 44 -4.24 -5.50 7.76
C GLN A 44 -5.61 -6.20 7.85
N GLU A 45 -6.17 -6.31 9.05
CA GLU A 45 -7.48 -6.90 9.31
C GLU A 45 -8.62 -6.00 8.86
N HIS A 46 -8.55 -4.68 9.11
CA HIS A 46 -9.68 -3.76 8.93
C HIS A 46 -9.56 -2.78 7.76
N VAL A 47 -8.43 -2.73 7.05
CA VAL A 47 -8.23 -1.80 5.92
C VAL A 47 -8.03 -2.54 4.61
N ALA A 48 -8.92 -2.29 3.64
CA ALA A 48 -8.81 -2.82 2.28
C ALA A 48 -9.19 -1.75 1.24
N MET A 49 -8.23 -0.89 0.90
CA MET A 49 -8.41 0.10 -0.18
C MET A 49 -8.16 -0.50 -1.57
N GLY A 50 -7.29 -1.51 -1.64
CA GLY A 50 -6.88 -2.10 -2.91
C GLY A 50 -5.73 -3.08 -2.79
N THR A 51 -5.21 -3.48 -3.94
CA THR A 51 -4.08 -4.40 -4.04
C THR A 51 -3.09 -3.88 -5.07
N ALA A 52 -1.80 -3.93 -4.74
CA ALA A 52 -0.76 -3.54 -5.67
C ALA A 52 -0.58 -4.60 -6.77
N VAL A 53 -0.44 -4.16 -8.01
CA VAL A 53 -0.18 -5.00 -9.18
C VAL A 53 1.06 -4.50 -9.89
N VAL A 54 1.99 -5.41 -10.15
CA VAL A 54 3.28 -5.11 -10.79
C VAL A 54 3.19 -5.44 -12.28
N ASP A 55 3.52 -4.48 -13.13
CA ASP A 55 3.83 -4.71 -14.54
C ASP A 55 5.31 -5.09 -14.66
N LYS A 56 5.56 -6.37 -14.96
CA LYS A 56 6.90 -6.94 -15.09
C LYS A 56 7.67 -6.40 -16.30
N ASN A 57 6.97 -5.91 -17.33
CA ASN A 57 7.61 -5.35 -18.52
C ASN A 57 8.16 -3.93 -18.27
N LEU A 58 7.61 -3.23 -17.27
CA LEU A 58 8.03 -1.87 -16.91
C LEU A 58 8.96 -1.83 -15.70
N CYS A 59 8.91 -2.84 -14.84
CA CYS A 59 9.66 -2.85 -13.59
C CYS A 59 11.16 -3.04 -13.86
N PHE A 60 11.98 -2.12 -13.37
CA PHE A 60 13.44 -2.22 -13.51
C PHE A 60 14.01 -3.50 -12.92
N SER A 61 13.53 -3.95 -11.74
CA SER A 61 14.01 -5.19 -11.12
C SER A 61 13.71 -6.45 -11.96
N TYR A 62 12.72 -6.40 -12.86
CA TYR A 62 12.41 -7.50 -13.78
C TYR A 62 13.14 -7.38 -15.13
N THR A 63 13.69 -6.22 -15.46
CA THR A 63 14.19 -5.93 -16.82
C THR A 63 15.66 -5.54 -16.85
N THR A 64 16.06 -4.50 -16.11
CA THR A 64 17.34 -3.81 -16.36
C THR A 64 18.21 -3.57 -15.12
N ALA A 65 17.65 -3.49 -13.91
CA ALA A 65 18.42 -3.13 -12.71
C ALA A 65 17.71 -3.48 -11.40
N CYS A 66 18.46 -3.83 -10.35
CA CYS A 66 17.93 -4.00 -8.99
C CYS A 66 17.46 -2.64 -8.43
N CYS A 67 16.14 -2.41 -8.36
CA CYS A 67 15.58 -1.16 -7.87
C CYS A 67 15.07 -1.25 -6.42
N GLY A 68 14.03 -2.06 -6.16
CA GLY A 68 13.49 -2.33 -4.82
C GLY A 68 12.87 -1.15 -4.06
N VAL A 69 12.72 0.04 -4.67
CA VAL A 69 12.21 1.23 -3.95
C VAL A 69 10.79 1.03 -3.41
N CYS A 70 9.95 0.30 -4.15
CA CYS A 70 8.59 -0.03 -3.72
C CYS A 70 8.57 -0.97 -2.52
N ILE A 71 9.53 -1.90 -2.42
CA ILE A 71 9.66 -2.85 -1.30
C ILE A 71 9.99 -2.08 -0.03
N ARG A 72 10.96 -1.17 -0.10
CA ARG A 72 11.38 -0.34 1.05
C ARG A 72 10.32 0.66 1.50
N ALA A 73 9.46 1.12 0.59
CA ALA A 73 8.34 2.00 0.94
C ALA A 73 7.11 1.25 1.48
N CYS A 74 7.08 -0.07 1.40
CA CYS A 74 5.96 -0.85 1.90
C CYS A 74 5.95 -0.82 3.44
N PRO A 75 4.83 -0.44 4.07
CA PRO A 75 4.71 -0.43 5.53
C PRO A 75 4.63 -1.83 6.14
N PHE A 76 4.50 -2.88 5.31
CA PHE A 76 4.43 -4.28 5.72
C PHE A 76 5.54 -5.09 5.02
N PRO A 77 6.82 -4.78 5.29
CA PRO A 77 7.94 -5.43 4.62
C PRO A 77 7.93 -6.94 4.91
N GLY A 78 8.15 -7.75 3.88
CA GLY A 78 8.17 -9.21 4.01
C GLY A 78 6.81 -9.88 4.20
N LYS A 79 5.74 -9.11 4.50
CA LYS A 79 4.35 -9.60 4.53
C LYS A 79 3.63 -9.27 3.22
N ALA A 80 3.28 -7.99 3.01
CA ALA A 80 2.49 -7.56 1.86
C ALA A 80 3.30 -7.39 0.57
N LEU A 81 4.59 -7.06 0.71
CA LEU A 81 5.51 -6.90 -0.41
C LEU A 81 6.86 -7.51 -0.03
N LYS A 82 7.25 -8.55 -0.77
CA LYS A 82 8.46 -9.34 -0.53
C LYS A 82 9.49 -9.06 -1.62
N ALA A 83 10.76 -9.10 -1.25
CA ALA A 83 11.86 -9.05 -2.21
C ALA A 83 12.12 -10.45 -2.77
N GLY A 84 12.02 -10.59 -4.09
CA GLY A 84 12.55 -11.74 -4.81
C GLY A 84 13.99 -11.52 -5.25
N MET A 85 14.46 -12.36 -6.16
CA MET A 85 15.79 -12.21 -6.78
C MET A 85 15.91 -10.84 -7.45
N HIS A 86 17.08 -10.19 -7.34
CA HIS A 86 17.32 -8.85 -7.91
C HIS A 86 16.31 -7.78 -7.47
N GLU A 87 15.79 -7.86 -6.23
CA GLU A 87 14.79 -6.93 -5.71
C GLU A 87 13.49 -6.91 -6.55
N THR A 88 13.12 -8.03 -7.19
CA THR A 88 11.83 -8.14 -7.86
C THR A 88 10.69 -8.09 -6.83
N PRO A 89 9.75 -7.14 -6.94
CA PRO A 89 8.64 -7.06 -5.98
C PRO A 89 7.66 -8.21 -6.19
N VAL A 90 7.35 -8.91 -5.10
CA VAL A 90 6.31 -9.96 -5.04
C VAL A 90 5.24 -9.49 -4.07
N VAL A 91 4.04 -9.18 -4.59
CA VAL A 91 2.91 -8.70 -3.80
C VAL A 91 2.15 -9.91 -3.23
N ASP A 92 1.87 -9.87 -1.93
CA ASP A 92 0.96 -10.80 -1.28
C ASP A 92 -0.41 -10.13 -1.08
N PRO A 93 -1.44 -10.53 -1.85
CA PRO A 93 -2.73 -9.84 -1.85
C PRO A 93 -3.48 -9.99 -0.51
N ALA A 94 -3.17 -11.02 0.29
CA ALA A 94 -3.81 -11.21 1.59
C ALA A 94 -3.40 -10.15 2.62
N PHE A 95 -2.19 -9.60 2.47
CA PHE A 95 -1.59 -8.65 3.40
C PHE A 95 -1.52 -7.22 2.85
N CYS A 96 -1.74 -7.04 1.54
CA CYS A 96 -1.75 -5.74 0.89
C CYS A 96 -3.07 -5.00 1.15
N VAL A 97 -2.98 -3.85 1.84
CA VAL A 97 -4.14 -3.01 2.15
C VAL A 97 -4.43 -1.95 1.07
N GLY A 98 -3.55 -1.83 0.07
CA GLY A 98 -3.71 -0.86 -1.02
C GLY A 98 -3.37 0.59 -0.66
N CYS A 99 -2.46 0.81 0.30
CA CYS A 99 -2.09 2.16 0.76
C CYS A 99 -1.45 3.05 -0.31
N GLY A 100 -0.89 2.45 -1.37
CA GLY A 100 -0.38 3.19 -2.52
C GLY A 100 1.01 3.79 -2.35
N LEU A 101 1.68 3.61 -1.21
CA LEU A 101 3.05 4.09 -1.00
C LEU A 101 4.01 3.53 -2.06
N CYS A 102 3.91 2.22 -2.34
CA CYS A 102 4.72 1.54 -3.34
C CYS A 102 4.51 2.09 -4.76
N GLU A 103 3.28 2.45 -5.10
CA GLU A 103 2.97 3.16 -6.33
C GLU A 103 3.65 4.54 -6.26
N ARG A 104 3.29 5.42 -5.32
CA ARG A 104 3.83 6.80 -5.19
C ARG A 104 5.35 6.92 -5.39
N VAL A 105 6.14 6.02 -4.79
CA VAL A 105 7.60 6.05 -4.86
C VAL A 105 8.20 5.43 -6.12
N CYS A 106 7.40 4.75 -6.94
CA CYS A 106 7.87 4.14 -8.18
C CYS A 106 8.46 5.22 -9.10
N VAL A 107 9.75 5.08 -9.40
CA VAL A 107 10.55 6.00 -10.22
C VAL A 107 10.29 5.87 -11.72
N ARG A 108 9.55 4.83 -12.15
CA ARG A 108 9.23 4.60 -13.55
C ARG A 108 8.00 5.41 -13.96
N TYR A 109 8.02 5.92 -15.20
CA TYR A 109 6.86 6.51 -15.87
C TYR A 109 6.66 5.83 -17.25
N PRO A 110 5.46 5.29 -17.57
CA PRO A 110 4.35 5.00 -16.65
C PRO A 110 4.75 4.03 -15.55
N GLN A 111 3.93 3.88 -14.51
CA GLN A 111 4.42 3.32 -13.26
C GLN A 111 4.33 1.80 -13.27
N ALA A 112 5.42 1.14 -12.88
CA ALA A 112 5.54 -0.31 -12.96
C ALA A 112 4.78 -1.06 -11.86
N ILE A 113 4.29 -0.35 -10.84
CA ILE A 113 3.43 -0.91 -9.80
C ILE A 113 2.29 0.06 -9.56
N THR A 114 1.05 -0.43 -9.63
CA THR A 114 -0.18 0.37 -9.49
C THR A 114 -1.14 -0.28 -8.52
N ILE A 115 -1.96 0.51 -7.82
CA ILE A 115 -3.03 0.00 -6.97
C ILE A 115 -4.26 -0.23 -7.82
N LYS A 116 -4.79 -1.45 -7.76
CA LYS A 116 -6.12 -1.78 -8.25
C LYS A 116 -7.10 -1.73 -7.08
N ALA A 117 -8.26 -1.13 -7.30
CA ALA A 117 -9.33 -1.08 -6.31
C ALA A 117 -9.67 -2.51 -5.85
N GLY A 118 -9.78 -2.67 -4.53
CA GLY A 118 -9.89 -3.99 -3.91
C GLY A 118 -11.33 -4.50 -3.93
N THR A 119 -11.47 -5.81 -4.09
CA THR A 119 -12.72 -6.54 -3.82
C THR A 119 -12.69 -7.25 -2.47
N ARG A 120 -11.55 -7.19 -1.76
CA ARG A 120 -11.36 -7.81 -0.44
C ARG A 120 -12.27 -7.12 0.59
N VAL A 121 -13.19 -7.89 1.15
CA VAL A 121 -14.00 -7.46 2.30
C VAL A 121 -13.21 -7.78 3.58
N VAL A 122 -13.13 -6.78 4.44
CA VAL A 122 -12.47 -6.83 5.75
C VAL A 122 -13.53 -6.82 6.85
N ALA A 123 -13.22 -7.44 7.99
CA ALA A 123 -14.14 -7.57 9.12
C ALA A 123 -14.50 -6.21 9.75
#